data_AF-A0AAV3S646-F1
#
_entry.id   AF-A0AAV3S646-F1
#
_cell.length_a   1.000
_cell.length_b   1.000
_cell.length_c   1.000
_cell.angle_alpha   90.00
_cell.angle_beta   90.00
_cell.angle_gamma   90.00
#
_symmetry.space_group_name_H-M   'P 1'
#
loop_
_entity.id
_entity.type
_entity.pdbx_description
1 polymer ?
#
loop_
_entity_poly.entity_id
_entity_poly.type
_entity_poly.pdbx_seq_one_letter_code
_entity_poly.pdbx_strand_id
1 'polypeptide(L)'
;MEPHRKGDLTEAIVIAELKRRDIPVSVPFGDNERYDLLAEDDSGSIWKLQVKTGRYRDGKVLFKGKSQHTNASGHTYRYYDGDVDYFLVNCDEVDGLYLVPESEVGSSMSLRIADAKQDHRTINWATDYDFDEQWPPSGSTADDWRNAVVDDLREHGIDVLDARESDAPYDLLLRTADGTLYRTSLRPGSVSGGRVRFDTGRTNAPGPSVIDLVLVRCQGTGETYLIERDAYDESISLRVEPTRNEDTRTNRAADYTLNRRWPPA
;
A
#
# COMPACT_ATOMS: atom_id res chain seq x y z
N MET A 1 -5.02 -28.98 -16.39
CA MET A 1 -5.92 -27.85 -16.72
C MET A 1 -5.08 -26.77 -17.38
N GLU A 2 -5.58 -26.15 -18.46
CA GLU A 2 -4.88 -25.02 -19.09
C GLU A 2 -4.80 -23.82 -18.12
N PRO A 3 -3.74 -22.98 -18.19
CA PRO A 3 -3.53 -21.90 -17.23
C PRO A 3 -4.70 -20.93 -17.10
N HIS A 4 -5.33 -20.58 -18.23
CA HIS A 4 -6.49 -19.67 -18.27
C HIS A 4 -7.69 -20.26 -17.51
N ARG A 5 -8.07 -21.50 -17.85
CA ARG A 5 -9.15 -22.23 -17.19
C ARG A 5 -8.95 -22.37 -15.67
N LYS A 6 -7.70 -22.44 -15.22
CA LYS A 6 -7.37 -22.47 -13.79
C LYS A 6 -7.58 -21.10 -13.13
N GLY A 7 -7.28 -20.01 -13.84
CA GLY A 7 -7.62 -18.64 -13.44
C GLY A 7 -9.13 -18.47 -13.27
N ASP A 8 -9.90 -18.74 -14.33
CA ASP A 8 -11.36 -18.63 -14.34
C ASP A 8 -12.01 -19.42 -13.18
N LEU A 9 -11.52 -20.63 -12.93
CA LEU A 9 -11.98 -21.45 -11.80
C LEU A 9 -11.66 -20.80 -10.46
N THR A 10 -10.46 -20.23 -10.31
CA THR A 10 -10.04 -19.56 -9.07
C THR A 10 -10.90 -18.34 -8.80
N GLU A 11 -11.18 -17.52 -9.82
CA GLU A 11 -12.07 -16.36 -9.71
C GLU A 11 -13.49 -16.78 -9.30
N ALA A 12 -14.05 -17.82 -9.91
CA ALA A 12 -15.35 -18.34 -9.54
C ALA A 12 -15.40 -18.85 -8.09
N ILE A 13 -14.35 -19.56 -7.63
CA ILE A 13 -14.22 -20.01 -6.24
C ILE A 13 -14.19 -18.80 -5.31
N VAL A 14 -13.35 -17.81 -5.60
CA VAL A 14 -13.22 -16.60 -4.78
C VAL A 14 -14.53 -15.84 -4.69
N ILE A 15 -15.23 -15.63 -5.80
CA ILE A 15 -16.57 -15.00 -5.79
C ILE A 15 -17.51 -15.78 -4.88
N ALA A 16 -17.53 -17.11 -4.97
CA ALA A 16 -18.37 -17.94 -4.11
C ALA A 16 -17.99 -17.81 -2.63
N GLU A 17 -16.69 -17.78 -2.30
CA GLU A 17 -16.21 -17.57 -0.93
C GLU A 17 -16.59 -16.20 -0.36
N LEU A 18 -16.47 -15.14 -1.15
CA LEU A 18 -16.91 -13.80 -0.76
C LEU A 18 -18.43 -13.75 -0.56
N LYS A 19 -19.20 -14.41 -1.44
CA LYS A 19 -20.67 -14.47 -1.30
C LYS A 19 -21.14 -15.28 -0.10
N ARG A 20 -20.41 -16.32 0.30
CA ARG A 20 -20.70 -17.06 1.54
C ARG A 20 -20.51 -16.21 2.79
N ARG A 21 -19.72 -15.14 2.69
CA ARG A 21 -19.45 -14.17 3.75
C ARG A 21 -20.33 -12.92 3.64
N ASP A 22 -21.36 -12.97 2.79
CA ASP A 22 -22.27 -11.85 2.51
C ASP A 22 -21.58 -10.57 1.96
N ILE A 23 -20.37 -10.70 1.40
CA ILE A 23 -19.62 -9.57 0.84
C ILE A 23 -20.20 -9.20 -0.54
N PRO A 24 -20.64 -7.94 -0.75
CA PRO A 24 -21.00 -7.45 -2.07
C PRO A 24 -19.79 -7.47 -3.01
N VAL A 25 -20.00 -7.92 -4.25
CA VAL A 25 -18.93 -7.98 -5.25
C VAL A 25 -19.45 -7.51 -6.59
N SER A 26 -18.62 -6.77 -7.33
CA SER A 26 -18.87 -6.37 -8.71
C SER A 26 -17.74 -6.88 -9.60
N VAL A 27 -18.10 -7.38 -10.79
CA VAL A 27 -17.15 -7.91 -11.78
C VAL A 27 -17.09 -6.93 -12.96
N PRO A 28 -15.90 -6.51 -13.42
CA PRO A 28 -15.78 -5.66 -14.60
C PRO A 28 -16.31 -6.37 -15.85
N PHE A 29 -16.77 -5.57 -16.82
CA PHE A 29 -17.24 -6.11 -18.10
C PHE A 29 -16.07 -6.27 -19.08
N GLY A 30 -15.47 -7.46 -19.09
CA GLY A 30 -14.32 -7.81 -19.93
C GLY A 30 -13.02 -7.99 -19.13
N ASP A 31 -11.91 -8.18 -19.84
CA ASP A 31 -10.63 -8.64 -19.27
C ASP A 31 -9.49 -7.62 -19.49
N ASN A 32 -9.84 -6.34 -19.68
CA ASN A 32 -8.87 -5.27 -19.94
C ASN A 32 -8.38 -4.58 -18.66
N GLU A 33 -9.13 -4.77 -17.59
CA GLU A 33 -8.97 -4.18 -16.28
C GLU A 33 -7.84 -4.89 -15.55
N ARG A 34 -7.16 -4.13 -14.67
CA ARG A 34 -6.05 -4.68 -13.88
C ARG A 34 -6.52 -5.29 -12.57
N TYR A 35 -7.81 -5.32 -12.30
CA TYR A 35 -8.42 -6.00 -11.17
C TYR A 35 -9.45 -6.99 -11.72
N ASP A 36 -9.71 -8.05 -10.97
CA ASP A 36 -10.70 -9.06 -11.37
C ASP A 36 -12.05 -8.77 -10.70
N LEU A 37 -12.03 -8.16 -9.50
CA LEU A 37 -13.22 -7.93 -8.68
C LEU A 37 -13.15 -6.57 -7.95
N LEU A 38 -14.31 -5.98 -7.70
CA LEU A 38 -14.50 -4.98 -6.65
C LEU A 38 -15.27 -5.63 -5.51
N ALA A 39 -14.86 -5.42 -4.27
CA ALA A 39 -15.59 -5.84 -3.07
C ALA A 39 -15.93 -4.64 -2.20
N GLU A 40 -17.13 -4.62 -1.64
CA GLU A 40 -17.58 -3.58 -0.71
C GLU A 40 -17.52 -4.12 0.71
N ASP A 41 -16.97 -3.36 1.65
CA ASP A 41 -17.03 -3.71 3.07
C ASP A 41 -18.25 -3.14 3.78
N ASP A 42 -18.40 -3.46 5.07
CA ASP A 42 -19.53 -3.03 5.90
C ASP A 42 -19.59 -1.51 6.11
N SER A 43 -18.50 -0.77 5.83
CA SER A 43 -18.46 0.70 5.86
C SER A 43 -18.94 1.34 4.56
N GLY A 44 -19.10 0.54 3.49
CA GLY A 44 -19.38 1.01 2.14
C GLY A 44 -18.12 1.34 1.33
N SER A 45 -16.93 1.00 1.84
CA SER A 45 -15.68 1.23 1.12
C SER A 45 -15.48 0.16 0.05
N ILE A 46 -14.97 0.57 -1.12
CA ILE A 46 -14.79 -0.31 -2.28
C ILE A 46 -13.30 -0.63 -2.44
N TRP A 47 -13.01 -1.92 -2.56
CA TRP A 47 -11.67 -2.47 -2.69
C TRP A 47 -11.47 -3.12 -4.05
N LYS A 48 -10.44 -2.69 -4.79
CA LYS A 48 -10.00 -3.32 -6.04
C LYS A 48 -9.17 -4.56 -5.73
N LEU A 49 -9.68 -5.73 -6.13
CA LEU A 49 -9.06 -7.01 -5.84
C LEU A 49 -8.55 -7.68 -7.12
N GLN A 50 -7.29 -8.10 -7.11
CA GLN A 50 -6.76 -9.03 -8.11
C GLN A 50 -6.72 -10.44 -7.53
N VAL A 51 -7.44 -11.37 -8.14
CA VAL A 51 -7.41 -12.78 -7.81
C VAL A 51 -6.13 -13.44 -8.33
N LYS A 52 -5.54 -14.30 -7.50
CA LYS A 52 -4.39 -15.12 -7.88
C LYS A 52 -4.56 -16.56 -7.38
N THR A 53 -4.22 -17.51 -8.24
CA THR A 53 -4.10 -18.90 -7.81
C THR A 53 -2.76 -19.14 -7.12
N GLY A 54 -2.82 -19.47 -5.84
CA GLY A 54 -1.70 -19.95 -5.04
C GLY A 54 -1.26 -21.35 -5.45
N ARG A 55 0.02 -21.66 -5.24
CA ARG A 55 0.59 -23.01 -5.39
C ARG A 55 1.27 -23.42 -4.10
N TYR A 56 0.84 -24.52 -3.51
CA TYR A 56 1.45 -25.06 -2.32
C TYR A 56 2.73 -25.83 -2.66
N ARG A 57 3.84 -25.48 -2.02
CA ARG A 57 5.12 -26.15 -2.16
C ARG A 57 5.99 -25.93 -0.92
N ASP A 58 6.57 -27.00 -0.39
CA ASP A 58 7.55 -26.96 0.70
C ASP A 58 7.06 -26.19 1.95
N GLY A 59 5.77 -26.33 2.29
CA GLY A 59 5.14 -25.65 3.43
C GLY A 59 4.81 -24.18 3.17
N LYS A 60 4.76 -23.75 1.91
CA LYS A 60 4.47 -22.37 1.50
C LYS A 60 3.44 -22.31 0.38
N VAL A 61 2.62 -21.27 0.35
CA VAL A 61 1.77 -20.88 -0.79
C VAL A 61 2.52 -19.84 -1.61
N LEU A 62 2.75 -20.08 -2.90
CA LEU A 62 3.47 -19.17 -3.80
C LEU A 62 2.52 -18.56 -4.84
N PHE A 63 2.68 -17.26 -5.09
CA PHE A 63 1.95 -16.55 -6.14
C PHE A 63 2.82 -15.46 -6.80
N LYS A 64 2.36 -14.94 -7.95
CA LYS A 64 3.06 -13.91 -8.73
C LYS A 64 2.33 -12.57 -8.60
N GLY A 65 3.07 -11.51 -8.27
CA GLY A 65 2.60 -10.12 -8.26
C GLY A 65 2.77 -9.40 -9.59
N LYS A 66 2.58 -10.11 -10.72
CA LYS A 66 2.69 -9.52 -12.05
C LYS A 66 1.63 -10.06 -12.99
N SER A 67 1.11 -9.20 -13.85
CA SER A 67 0.28 -9.63 -14.98
C SER A 67 1.17 -9.88 -16.20
N GLN A 68 0.77 -10.86 -17.01
CA GLN A 68 1.37 -11.15 -18.30
C GLN A 68 0.29 -10.94 -19.34
N HIS A 69 0.44 -9.92 -20.19
CA HIS A 69 -0.38 -9.78 -21.38
C HIS A 69 0.43 -10.20 -22.60
N THR A 70 -0.17 -11.03 -23.44
CA THR A 70 0.40 -11.39 -24.73
C THR A 70 -0.28 -10.54 -25.78
N ASN A 71 0.48 -9.68 -26.46
CA ASN A 71 0.01 -8.95 -27.63
C ASN A 71 0.64 -9.54 -28.89
N ALA A 72 0.21 -9.07 -30.07
CA ALA A 72 0.73 -9.54 -31.36
C ALA A 72 2.25 -9.40 -31.53
N SER A 73 2.90 -8.61 -30.66
CA SER A 73 4.34 -8.31 -30.66
C SER A 73 5.13 -9.04 -29.54
N GLY A 74 4.49 -9.86 -28.71
CA GLY A 74 5.14 -10.70 -27.71
C GLY A 74 4.51 -10.66 -26.30
N HIS A 75 5.24 -11.14 -25.31
CA HIS A 75 4.81 -11.09 -23.90
C HIS A 75 5.27 -9.78 -23.25
N THR A 76 4.32 -9.00 -22.74
CA THR A 76 4.61 -7.84 -21.88
C THR A 76 4.31 -8.20 -20.44
N TYR A 77 5.30 -8.05 -19.56
CA TYR A 77 5.12 -8.17 -18.12
C TYR A 77 4.89 -6.78 -17.53
N ARG A 78 3.78 -6.60 -16.80
CA ARG A 78 3.53 -5.37 -16.04
C ARG A 78 3.43 -5.71 -14.56
N TYR A 79 4.16 -4.94 -13.75
CA TYR A 79 3.98 -4.93 -12.30
C TYR A 79 2.72 -4.13 -11.96
N TYR A 80 2.14 -4.39 -10.81
CA TYR A 80 1.05 -3.58 -10.25
C TYR A 80 1.68 -2.41 -9.48
N ASP A 81 1.15 -1.20 -9.65
CA ASP A 81 1.64 0.05 -9.04
C ASP A 81 0.45 0.98 -8.75
N GLY A 82 -0.30 0.71 -7.68
CA GLY A 82 -1.57 1.38 -7.34
C GLY A 82 -2.76 0.91 -8.19
N ASP A 83 -2.58 -0.16 -8.95
CA ASP A 83 -3.60 -0.65 -9.87
C ASP A 83 -4.71 -1.39 -9.11
N VAL A 84 -4.34 -2.08 -8.02
CA VAL A 84 -5.24 -2.82 -7.13
C VAL A 84 -4.90 -2.51 -5.68
N ASP A 85 -5.86 -2.66 -4.77
CA ASP A 85 -5.60 -2.46 -3.34
C ASP A 85 -5.02 -3.75 -2.73
N TYR A 86 -5.57 -4.90 -3.13
CA TYR A 86 -5.17 -6.21 -2.60
C TYR A 86 -5.08 -7.28 -3.69
N PHE A 87 -4.18 -8.24 -3.46
CA PHE A 87 -4.24 -9.55 -4.08
C PHE A 87 -5.07 -10.50 -3.21
N LEU A 88 -6.05 -11.16 -3.81
CA LEU A 88 -6.84 -12.21 -3.18
C LEU A 88 -6.33 -13.58 -3.67
N VAL A 89 -5.54 -14.24 -2.83
CA VAL A 89 -4.80 -15.45 -3.19
C VAL A 89 -5.55 -16.68 -2.68
N ASN A 90 -6.11 -17.48 -3.58
CA ASN A 90 -6.75 -18.74 -3.23
C ASN A 90 -5.83 -19.94 -3.52
N CYS A 91 -5.70 -20.87 -2.58
CA CYS A 91 -4.89 -22.08 -2.72
C CYS A 91 -5.68 -23.32 -2.28
N ASP A 92 -6.35 -23.98 -3.23
CA ASP A 92 -7.17 -25.18 -3.02
C ASP A 92 -6.42 -26.33 -2.30
N GLU A 93 -5.10 -26.45 -2.51
CA GLU A 93 -4.29 -27.53 -1.95
C GLU A 93 -4.22 -27.51 -0.42
N VAL A 94 -4.47 -26.35 0.18
CA VAL A 94 -4.43 -26.11 1.64
C VAL A 94 -5.71 -25.47 2.15
N ASP A 95 -6.74 -25.37 1.29
CA ASP A 95 -8.02 -24.72 1.60
C ASP A 95 -7.84 -23.30 2.19
N GLY A 96 -6.91 -22.53 1.60
CA GLY A 96 -6.51 -21.22 2.11
C GLY A 96 -6.92 -20.08 1.18
N LEU A 97 -7.53 -19.04 1.76
CA LEU A 97 -7.83 -17.77 1.11
C LEU A 97 -7.10 -16.65 1.84
N TYR A 98 -6.30 -15.87 1.10
CA TYR A 98 -5.43 -14.85 1.70
C TYR A 98 -5.63 -13.49 1.08
N LEU A 99 -5.75 -12.45 1.91
CA LEU A 99 -5.82 -11.05 1.52
C LEU A 99 -4.45 -10.40 1.70
N VAL A 100 -3.79 -10.02 0.60
CA VAL A 100 -2.42 -9.50 0.63
C VAL A 100 -2.36 -8.09 0.07
N PRO A 101 -1.89 -7.07 0.83
CA PRO A 101 -1.76 -5.70 0.32
C PRO A 101 -0.84 -5.62 -0.90
N GLU A 102 -1.24 -4.87 -1.93
CA GLU A 102 -0.41 -4.70 -3.16
C GLU A 102 1.00 -4.21 -2.81
N SER A 103 1.11 -3.29 -1.85
CA SER A 103 2.36 -2.66 -1.41
C SER A 103 3.40 -3.62 -0.82
N GLU A 104 2.99 -4.81 -0.39
CA GLU A 104 3.90 -5.84 0.15
C GLU A 104 4.36 -6.84 -0.93
N VAL A 105 3.74 -6.82 -2.12
CA VAL A 105 3.97 -7.80 -3.17
C VAL A 105 4.95 -7.27 -4.22
N GLY A 106 6.14 -7.88 -4.27
CA GLY A 106 7.06 -7.68 -5.39
C GLY A 106 6.68 -8.49 -6.64
N SER A 107 7.67 -8.94 -7.42
CA SER A 107 7.40 -9.79 -8.60
C SER A 107 6.71 -11.14 -8.28
N SER A 108 6.86 -11.60 -7.04
CA SER A 108 6.28 -12.81 -6.47
C SER A 108 6.38 -12.74 -4.95
N MET A 109 5.54 -13.50 -4.25
CA MET A 109 5.56 -13.62 -2.80
C MET A 109 5.26 -15.06 -2.40
N SER A 110 5.68 -15.45 -1.20
CA SER A 110 5.39 -16.77 -0.63
C SER A 110 4.90 -16.64 0.80
N LEU A 111 3.76 -17.26 1.11
CA LEU A 111 3.15 -17.30 2.44
C LEU A 111 3.47 -18.63 3.12
N ARG A 112 4.03 -18.63 4.33
CA ARG A 112 4.48 -19.83 5.05
C ARG A 112 3.36 -20.38 5.92
N ILE A 113 3.01 -21.66 5.76
CA ILE A 113 1.97 -22.33 6.56
C ILE A 113 2.58 -23.14 7.70
N ALA A 114 3.65 -23.88 7.43
CA ALA A 114 4.25 -24.80 8.40
C ALA A 114 5.40 -24.15 9.18
N ASP A 115 5.59 -24.57 10.43
CA ASP A 115 6.67 -24.12 11.29
C ASP A 115 8.03 -24.09 10.55
N ALA A 116 8.74 -22.99 10.72
CA ALA A 116 10.10 -22.85 10.23
C ALA A 116 11.07 -23.36 11.29
N LYS A 117 12.12 -24.08 10.87
CA LYS A 117 13.20 -24.53 11.79
C LYS A 117 13.92 -23.35 12.46
N GLN A 118 13.83 -22.16 11.86
CA GLN A 118 14.23 -20.89 12.44
C GLN A 118 13.17 -19.86 12.08
N ASP A 119 12.56 -19.25 13.11
CA ASP A 119 11.68 -18.10 12.95
C ASP A 119 12.55 -16.86 12.65
N HIS A 120 12.25 -16.18 11.55
CA HIS A 120 12.97 -14.98 11.11
C HIS A 120 11.94 -13.93 10.72
N ARG A 121 12.19 -12.67 11.11
CA ARG A 121 11.28 -11.51 10.92
C ARG A 121 10.95 -11.15 9.46
N THR A 122 11.42 -11.93 8.49
CA THR A 122 11.17 -11.73 7.05
C THR A 122 10.33 -12.85 6.45
N ILE A 123 9.79 -13.74 7.29
CA ILE A 123 8.85 -14.77 6.86
C ILE A 123 7.47 -14.12 6.79
N ASN A 124 6.83 -14.22 5.63
CA ASN A 124 5.44 -13.84 5.47
C ASN A 124 4.62 -15.05 5.93
N TRP A 125 4.06 -15.02 7.14
CA TRP A 125 3.26 -16.13 7.65
C TRP A 125 1.87 -16.10 7.02
N ALA A 126 1.37 -17.26 6.60
CA ALA A 126 0.06 -17.35 5.95
C ALA A 126 -1.07 -16.86 6.86
N THR A 127 -0.93 -17.03 8.18
CA THR A 127 -1.87 -16.54 9.20
C THR A 127 -1.98 -15.02 9.22
N ASP A 128 -0.89 -14.30 8.91
CA ASP A 128 -0.87 -12.83 8.92
C ASP A 128 -1.68 -12.25 7.74
N TYR A 129 -1.99 -13.08 6.74
CA TYR A 129 -2.76 -12.70 5.54
C TYR A 129 -4.05 -13.49 5.40
N ASP A 130 -4.47 -14.24 6.42
CA ASP A 130 -5.71 -15.01 6.37
C ASP A 130 -6.90 -14.08 6.09
N PHE A 131 -7.75 -14.44 5.13
CA PHE A 131 -8.84 -13.57 4.70
C PHE A 131 -9.79 -13.21 5.85
N ASP A 132 -10.16 -14.16 6.69
CA ASP A 132 -11.17 -13.95 7.73
C ASP A 132 -10.63 -13.11 8.90
N GLU A 133 -9.31 -13.15 9.13
CA GLU A 133 -8.63 -12.30 10.10
C GLU A 133 -8.34 -10.90 9.56
N GLN A 134 -8.19 -10.75 8.24
CA GLN A 134 -7.83 -9.48 7.59
C GLN A 134 -9.03 -8.73 6.98
N TRP A 135 -10.20 -9.36 6.84
CA TRP A 135 -11.39 -8.71 6.27
C TRP A 135 -12.36 -8.22 7.36
N PRO A 136 -12.88 -6.98 7.28
CA PRO A 136 -12.54 -5.96 6.28
C PRO A 136 -11.13 -5.40 6.52
N PRO A 137 -10.37 -5.09 5.44
CA PRO A 137 -9.02 -4.58 5.60
C PRO A 137 -8.99 -3.34 6.48
N SER A 138 -8.23 -3.41 7.57
CA SER A 138 -7.89 -2.23 8.40
C SER A 138 -6.98 -1.25 7.65
N GLY A 139 -6.42 -1.72 6.53
CA GLY A 139 -5.66 -0.94 5.59
C GLY A 139 -6.62 -0.13 4.76
N SER A 140 -6.94 1.05 5.27
CA SER A 140 -7.31 2.23 4.54
C SER A 140 -7.24 2.08 3.00
N THR A 141 -8.34 2.31 2.27
CA THR A 141 -8.24 2.57 0.82
C THR A 141 -7.14 3.60 0.56
N ALA A 142 -6.66 3.75 -0.68
CA ALA A 142 -5.81 4.90 -1.01
C ALA A 142 -6.41 6.24 -0.48
N ASP A 143 -7.74 6.29 -0.34
CA ASP A 143 -8.48 7.39 0.27
C ASP A 143 -8.51 7.42 1.80
N ASP A 144 -8.56 6.31 2.53
CA ASP A 144 -8.68 6.35 4.00
C ASP A 144 -7.41 6.84 4.70
N TRP A 145 -6.20 6.46 4.27
CA TRP A 145 -4.99 6.99 4.93
C TRP A 145 -4.76 8.43 4.50
N ARG A 146 -5.16 8.79 3.28
CA ARG A 146 -5.19 10.18 2.82
C ARG A 146 -6.15 10.99 3.67
N ASN A 147 -7.37 10.50 3.90
CA ASN A 147 -8.37 11.14 4.75
C ASN A 147 -7.85 11.26 6.18
N ALA A 148 -7.23 10.21 6.73
CA ALA A 148 -6.59 10.27 8.04
C ALA A 148 -5.50 11.34 8.11
N VAL A 149 -4.70 11.53 7.06
CA VAL A 149 -3.74 12.66 7.01
C VAL A 149 -4.46 14.00 6.97
N VAL A 150 -5.52 14.14 6.17
CA VAL A 150 -6.30 15.38 6.10
C VAL A 150 -6.97 15.70 7.44
N ASP A 151 -7.49 14.69 8.13
CA ASP A 151 -8.10 14.83 9.45
C ASP A 151 -7.04 15.16 10.51
N ASP A 152 -5.89 14.47 10.52
CA ASP A 152 -4.73 14.85 11.34
C ASP A 152 -4.41 16.34 11.13
N LEU A 153 -4.23 16.79 9.87
CA LEU A 153 -3.91 18.19 9.57
C LEU A 153 -4.95 19.15 10.15
N ARG A 154 -6.24 18.86 9.98
CA ARG A 154 -7.33 19.69 10.48
C ARG A 154 -7.40 19.71 12.01
N GLU A 155 -7.17 18.58 12.67
CA GLU A 155 -7.09 18.49 14.13
C GLU A 155 -5.94 19.32 14.69
N HIS A 156 -4.85 19.45 13.94
CA HIS A 156 -3.73 20.33 14.25
C HIS A 156 -3.98 21.81 13.89
N GLY A 157 -5.20 22.16 13.46
CA GLY A 157 -5.58 23.53 13.09
C GLY A 157 -4.95 24.01 11.78
N ILE A 158 -4.49 23.08 10.94
CA ILE A 158 -3.88 23.38 9.65
C ILE A 158 -5.00 23.52 8.62
N ASP A 159 -4.94 24.61 7.87
CA ASP A 159 -5.93 24.89 6.84
C ASP A 159 -5.54 24.18 5.53
N VAL A 160 -6.44 23.34 5.03
CA VAL A 160 -6.17 22.38 3.96
C VAL A 160 -7.11 22.63 2.79
N LEU A 161 -6.55 22.92 1.62
CA LEU A 161 -7.29 22.85 0.36
C LEU A 161 -6.93 21.55 -0.37
N ASP A 162 -7.94 20.73 -0.61
CA ASP A 162 -7.78 19.44 -1.29
C ASP A 162 -7.71 19.66 -2.81
N ALA A 163 -6.67 19.15 -3.45
CA ALA A 163 -6.51 19.22 -4.91
C ALA A 163 -7.10 17.99 -5.63
N ARG A 164 -7.88 17.16 -4.92
CA ARG A 164 -8.69 16.09 -5.51
C ARG A 164 -9.45 16.57 -6.73
N GLU A 165 -9.54 15.69 -7.73
CA GLU A 165 -10.26 15.93 -9.00
C GLU A 165 -9.70 17.09 -9.85
N SER A 166 -8.45 17.51 -9.59
CA SER A 166 -7.73 18.50 -10.41
C SER A 166 -6.52 17.89 -11.10
N ASP A 167 -6.04 18.56 -12.16
CA ASP A 167 -4.77 18.24 -12.83
C ASP A 167 -3.55 18.83 -12.09
N ALA A 168 -3.70 19.19 -10.81
CA ALA A 168 -2.62 19.74 -10.02
C ALA A 168 -1.52 18.70 -9.80
N PRO A 169 -0.24 19.09 -9.86
CA PRO A 169 0.87 18.16 -9.65
C PRO A 169 1.19 17.97 -8.16
N TYR A 170 0.24 18.27 -7.27
CA TYR A 170 0.32 18.15 -5.81
C TYR A 170 -1.00 17.64 -5.26
N ASP A 171 -0.96 17.07 -4.06
CA ASP A 171 -2.10 16.46 -3.41
C ASP A 171 -2.95 17.47 -2.63
N LEU A 172 -2.30 18.37 -1.89
CA LEU A 172 -2.93 19.35 -1.01
C LEU A 172 -2.21 20.71 -1.11
N LEU A 173 -2.93 21.79 -0.81
CA LEU A 173 -2.34 23.06 -0.40
C LEU A 173 -2.56 23.25 1.09
N LEU A 174 -1.46 23.36 1.84
CA LEU A 174 -1.50 23.67 3.25
C LEU A 174 -1.26 25.16 3.44
N ARG A 175 -2.12 25.81 4.23
CA ARG A 175 -2.04 27.24 4.51
C ARG A 175 -1.63 27.48 5.95
N THR A 176 -0.55 28.23 6.14
CA THR A 176 -0.13 28.72 7.46
C THR A 176 -0.98 29.90 7.90
N ALA A 177 -0.90 30.25 9.19
CA ALA A 177 -1.67 31.35 9.78
C ALA A 177 -1.33 32.72 9.16
N ASP A 178 -0.13 32.90 8.59
CA ASP A 178 0.29 34.11 7.89
C ASP A 178 -0.14 34.13 6.40
N GLY A 179 -0.81 33.08 5.93
CA GLY A 179 -1.32 32.97 4.56
C GLY A 179 -0.35 32.34 3.56
N THR A 180 0.85 31.93 3.98
CA THR A 180 1.78 31.18 3.13
C THR A 180 1.16 29.83 2.71
N LEU A 181 1.32 29.46 1.44
CA LEU A 181 0.79 28.24 0.86
C LEU A 181 1.93 27.28 0.53
N TYR A 182 1.78 26.01 0.92
CA TYR A 182 2.71 24.94 0.61
C TYR A 182 2.04 23.87 -0.24
N ARG A 183 2.55 23.65 -1.46
CA ARG A 183 2.16 22.55 -2.35
C ARG A 183 2.69 21.25 -1.75
N THR A 184 1.79 20.36 -1.38
CA THR A 184 2.13 19.21 -0.55
C THR A 184 1.78 17.93 -1.27
N SER A 185 2.70 16.95 -1.26
CA SER A 185 2.41 15.60 -1.72
C SER A 185 2.26 14.63 -0.55
N LEU A 186 1.28 13.74 -0.64
CA LEU A 186 1.01 12.70 0.34
C LEU A 186 1.69 11.40 -0.08
N ARG A 187 2.33 10.72 0.87
CA ARG A 187 2.99 9.45 0.64
C ARG A 187 2.67 8.44 1.74
N PRO A 188 2.39 7.17 1.38
CA PRO A 188 2.36 6.11 2.36
C PRO A 188 3.80 5.79 2.81
N GLY A 189 3.96 5.43 4.09
CA GLY A 189 5.23 5.02 4.66
C GLY A 189 5.12 3.71 5.43
N SER A 190 6.19 2.92 5.42
CA SER A 190 6.31 1.68 6.20
C SER A 190 7.61 1.64 6.99
N VAL A 191 7.65 0.89 8.10
CA VAL A 191 8.88 0.71 8.86
C VAL A 191 9.60 -0.55 8.37
N SER A 192 10.85 -0.41 7.96
CA SER A 192 11.69 -1.56 7.62
C SER A 192 13.16 -1.33 7.98
N GLY A 193 13.73 -2.26 8.76
CA GLY A 193 15.09 -2.13 9.27
C GLY A 193 15.29 -0.94 10.22
N GLY A 194 14.26 -0.62 11.02
CA GLY A 194 14.28 0.52 11.96
C GLY A 194 14.23 1.89 11.29
N ARG A 195 13.83 1.96 10.01
CA ARG A 195 13.70 3.19 9.24
C ARG A 195 12.34 3.27 8.58
N VAL A 196 11.77 4.46 8.52
CA VAL A 196 10.61 4.77 7.67
C VAL A 196 11.09 4.75 6.23
N ARG A 197 10.40 3.96 5.40
CA ARG A 197 10.57 3.89 3.95
C ARG A 197 9.34 4.47 3.28
N PHE A 198 9.59 5.36 2.35
CA PHE A 198 8.65 5.97 1.43
C PHE A 198 9.45 6.33 0.17
N ASP A 199 8.80 6.62 -0.95
CA ASP A 199 9.46 6.94 -2.23
C ASP A 199 10.52 5.89 -2.67
N THR A 200 10.27 4.60 -2.40
CA THR A 200 11.19 3.51 -2.79
C THR A 200 10.83 2.96 -4.17
N GLY A 201 10.89 3.76 -5.24
CA GLY A 201 10.64 3.27 -6.60
C GLY A 201 10.06 4.32 -7.56
N ARG A 202 8.90 4.01 -8.17
CA ARG A 202 8.19 4.89 -9.12
C ARG A 202 7.21 5.86 -8.45
N THR A 203 6.97 5.68 -7.16
CA THR A 203 6.07 6.50 -6.34
C THR A 203 6.74 7.75 -5.77
N ASN A 204 7.78 8.27 -6.43
CA ASN A 204 8.57 9.38 -5.90
C ASN A 204 7.74 10.64 -5.77
N ALA A 205 7.95 11.39 -4.69
CA ALA A 205 7.45 12.74 -4.60
C ALA A 205 7.99 13.59 -5.78
N PRO A 206 7.15 14.42 -6.43
CA PRO A 206 7.61 15.41 -7.40
C PRO A 206 8.81 16.21 -6.89
N GLY A 207 9.60 16.77 -7.81
CA GLY A 207 10.77 17.57 -7.44
C GLY A 207 10.40 18.86 -6.70
N PRO A 208 11.37 19.52 -6.04
CA PRO A 208 11.14 20.73 -5.24
C PRO A 208 10.64 21.94 -6.05
N SER A 209 10.74 21.91 -7.39
CA SER A 209 10.11 22.93 -8.25
C SER A 209 8.59 22.78 -8.34
N VAL A 210 8.06 21.59 -8.06
CA VAL A 210 6.65 21.21 -8.24
C VAL A 210 5.89 21.21 -6.91
N ILE A 211 6.52 20.69 -5.86
CA ILE A 211 5.98 20.64 -4.51
C ILE A 211 6.97 21.21 -3.51
N ASP A 212 6.46 21.69 -2.38
CA ASP A 212 7.23 22.26 -1.29
C ASP A 212 7.39 21.25 -0.14
N LEU A 213 6.37 20.42 0.11
CA LEU A 213 6.33 19.49 1.24
C LEU A 213 5.96 18.07 0.81
N VAL A 214 6.45 17.10 1.59
CA VAL A 214 6.05 15.70 1.55
C VAL A 214 5.53 15.30 2.93
N LEU A 215 4.28 14.83 2.99
CA LEU A 215 3.70 14.22 4.19
C LEU A 215 3.71 12.71 4.04
N VAL A 216 4.34 12.02 4.98
CA VAL A 216 4.45 10.56 5.00
C VAL A 216 3.60 10.00 6.13
N ARG A 217 2.47 9.35 5.81
CA ARG A 217 1.68 8.60 6.80
C ARG A 217 2.30 7.23 6.99
N CYS A 218 2.92 7.00 8.14
CA CYS A 218 3.59 5.73 8.40
C CYS A 218 2.71 4.78 9.21
N GLN A 219 2.21 3.73 8.57
CA GLN A 219 1.34 2.74 9.22
C GLN A 219 2.04 2.05 10.40
N GLY A 220 3.34 1.75 10.26
CA GLY A 220 4.11 1.06 11.31
C GLY A 220 4.35 1.89 12.58
N THR A 221 4.16 3.21 12.54
CA THR A 221 4.29 4.08 13.71
C THR A 221 2.98 4.79 14.09
N GLY A 222 1.99 4.83 13.19
CA GLY A 222 0.77 5.62 13.35
C GLY A 222 0.97 7.12 13.22
N GLU A 223 2.17 7.56 12.81
CA GLU A 223 2.57 8.97 12.76
C GLU A 223 2.51 9.52 11.33
N THR A 224 2.25 10.84 11.23
CA THR A 224 2.42 11.61 10.01
C THR A 224 3.73 12.42 10.10
N TYR A 225 4.65 12.17 9.18
CA TYR A 225 5.94 12.88 9.10
C TYR A 225 5.91 13.97 8.03
N LEU A 226 6.40 15.16 8.36
CA LEU A 226 6.53 16.29 7.46
C LEU A 226 7.98 16.51 7.07
N ILE A 227 8.22 16.53 5.77
CA ILE A 227 9.55 16.68 5.17
C ILE A 227 9.48 17.80 4.13
N GLU A 228 10.37 18.78 4.23
CA GLU A 228 10.56 19.79 3.20
C GLU A 228 11.20 19.13 1.97
N ARG A 229 10.64 19.34 0.78
CA ARG A 229 11.04 18.60 -0.42
C ARG A 229 12.47 18.95 -0.84
N ASP A 230 12.94 20.17 -0.58
CA ASP A 230 14.30 20.63 -0.89
C ASP A 230 15.35 20.16 0.12
N ALA A 231 14.95 19.54 1.24
CA ALA A 231 15.86 19.00 2.24
C ALA A 231 16.63 17.74 1.76
N TYR A 232 16.22 17.13 0.65
CA TYR A 232 16.86 15.96 0.07
C TYR A 232 16.76 15.93 -1.46
N ASP A 233 17.71 15.29 -2.13
CA ASP A 233 17.74 15.19 -3.60
C ASP A 233 16.90 14.00 -4.09
N GLU A 234 17.50 12.80 -4.04
CA GLU A 234 16.85 11.55 -4.48
C GLU A 234 16.09 10.83 -3.37
N SER A 235 16.66 10.76 -2.16
CA SER A 235 16.04 10.04 -1.04
C SER A 235 16.46 10.59 0.32
N ILE A 236 15.61 10.36 1.32
CA ILE A 236 15.87 10.60 2.72
C ILE A 236 15.35 9.40 3.52
N SER A 237 16.04 9.04 4.60
CA SER A 237 15.59 7.96 5.48
C SER A 237 15.39 8.47 6.90
N LEU A 238 14.21 8.25 7.48
CA LEU A 238 13.90 8.61 8.86
C LEU A 238 14.08 7.40 9.77
N ARG A 239 14.83 7.52 10.86
CA ARG A 239 15.14 6.40 11.75
C ARG A 239 14.19 6.38 12.95
N VAL A 240 13.51 5.27 13.17
CA VAL A 240 12.51 5.09 14.24
C VAL A 240 13.17 4.67 15.56
N GLU A 241 14.19 3.80 15.50
CA GLU A 241 14.86 3.28 16.70
C GLU A 241 16.15 4.06 17.06
N PRO A 242 16.41 4.30 18.36
CA PRO A 242 17.65 4.90 18.82
C PRO A 242 18.85 4.00 18.48
N THR A 243 19.92 4.60 17.97
CA THR A 243 21.20 3.92 17.75
C THR A 243 22.03 3.91 19.03
N ARG A 244 22.88 2.88 19.21
CA ARG A 244 23.85 2.82 20.31
C ARG A 244 24.77 4.05 20.39
N ASN A 245 25.01 4.71 19.26
CA ASN A 245 25.76 5.96 19.17
C ASN A 245 24.85 7.06 18.60
N GLU A 246 24.80 8.21 19.24
CA GLU A 246 24.12 9.39 18.70
C GLU A 246 24.98 9.99 17.58
N ASP A 247 24.62 9.74 16.32
CA ASP A 247 25.20 10.44 15.17
C ASP A 247 24.27 11.60 14.78
N THR A 248 24.80 12.83 14.81
CA THR A 248 24.07 14.05 14.44
C THR A 248 23.65 14.10 12.98
N ARG A 249 24.19 13.22 12.11
CA ARG A 249 23.78 13.08 10.71
C ARG A 249 22.56 12.16 10.52
N THR A 250 22.05 11.57 11.59
CA THR A 250 20.88 10.67 11.50
C THR A 250 19.60 11.47 11.57
N ASN A 251 18.80 11.44 10.51
CA ASN A 251 17.43 11.94 10.52
C ASN A 251 16.57 11.04 11.41
N ARG A 252 16.24 11.47 12.63
CA ARG A 252 15.38 10.71 13.55
C ARG A 252 13.91 10.97 13.21
N ALA A 253 13.10 9.93 13.09
CA ALA A 253 11.68 10.05 12.74
C ALA A 253 10.92 10.99 13.70
N ALA A 254 11.25 10.97 14.98
CA ALA A 254 10.66 11.86 16.00
C ALA A 254 10.90 13.36 15.72
N ASP A 255 11.97 13.72 15.00
CA ASP A 255 12.28 15.11 14.65
C ASP A 255 11.47 15.60 13.44
N TYR A 256 10.85 14.67 12.70
CA TYR A 256 10.09 14.94 11.49
C TYR A 256 8.57 14.81 11.69
N THR A 257 8.09 14.61 12.91
CA THR A 257 6.64 14.53 13.17
C THR A 257 5.94 15.84 12.78
N LEU A 258 4.71 15.75 12.26
CA LEU A 258 3.90 16.89 11.84
C LEU A 258 3.84 17.97 12.92
N ASN A 259 3.53 17.56 14.15
CA ASN A 259 3.48 18.42 15.35
C ASN A 259 4.73 19.26 15.59
N ARG A 260 5.89 18.74 15.20
CA ARG A 260 7.17 19.38 15.48
C ARG A 260 7.66 20.26 14.35
N ARG A 261 7.24 19.96 13.13
CA ARG A 261 7.74 20.59 11.90
C ARG A 261 6.73 21.51 11.23
N TRP A 262 5.48 21.54 11.69
CA TRP A 262 4.50 22.50 11.23
C TRP A 262 4.43 23.74 12.16
N PRO A 263 4.45 24.96 11.60
CA PRO A 263 4.73 25.29 10.20
C PRO A 263 6.22 25.06 9.85
N PRO A 264 6.54 24.81 8.57
CA PRO A 264 7.93 24.75 8.11
C PRO A 264 8.69 26.05 8.41
N ALA A 265 10.02 25.95 8.54
CA ALA A 265 10.89 27.08 8.88
C ALA A 265 11.09 28.06 7.71
#